data_AF-A0A7Y2GH82-F1
#
_entry.id   AF-A0A7Y2GH82-F1
#
_cell.length_a   1.000
_cell.length_b   1.000
_cell.length_c   1.000
_cell.angle_alpha   90.00
_cell.angle_beta   90.00
_cell.angle_gamma   90.00
#
_symmetry.space_group_name_H-M   'P 1'
#
loop_
_entity.id
_entity.type
_entity.pdbx_description
1 polymer ?
#
loop_
_entity_poly.entity_id
_entity_poly.type
_entity_poly.pdbx_seq_one_letter_code
_entity_poly.pdbx_strand_id
1 'polypeptide(L)'
;MTKTDPICGMAVDTDDAAATAVRDGEKFYFCSKACSEKFAAQSRNEAGTHEPHVHPAAGATHTATAKSEAKYKDPVCGMMLDPENAAARIESEGEIYYFCSDKCKLTFESKMKAEPAEAPIGDHDHPGPNSSGSHDHSQSALTTETIHKDPVCGMVVDPTSAAAKHDRDGTTYYFCSDACFQKFEKDPDQYLKAGKYTEPVVEMEGVEYTCPMHPEIVQDKPGSCPICGMALEPRMLVTEEDTTELDYMSKRFWVSAVLAIPVFVSAMAAEFWPERMAEFIAPNTRQWVEMILATPAVLWGGWPFYVRCWQ
;
A
#
# COMPACT_ATOMS: atom_id res chain seq x y z
N MET A 1 15.91 6.14 33.57
CA MET A 1 15.26 4.79 33.45
C MET A 1 14.60 4.75 32.08
N THR A 2 14.67 3.67 31.31
CA THR A 2 14.08 3.70 29.95
C THR A 2 12.61 3.25 29.97
N LYS A 3 11.72 4.08 29.42
CA LYS A 3 10.29 3.82 29.23
C LYS A 3 9.95 3.92 27.74
N THR A 4 8.94 3.18 27.29
CA THR A 4 8.54 3.17 25.88
C THR A 4 7.49 4.23 25.62
N ASP A 5 7.66 5.04 24.58
CA ASP A 5 6.64 5.97 24.09
C ASP A 5 5.43 5.17 23.55
N PRO A 6 4.22 5.33 24.12
CA PRO A 6 3.05 4.53 23.73
C PRO A 6 2.52 4.86 22.33
N ILE A 7 2.95 5.97 21.71
CA ILE A 7 2.48 6.40 20.39
C ILE A 7 3.35 5.84 19.27
N CYS A 8 4.67 5.79 19.45
CA CYS A 8 5.60 5.38 18.39
C CYS A 8 6.46 4.16 18.73
N GLY A 9 6.43 3.68 19.98
CA GLY A 9 7.23 2.53 20.42
C GLY A 9 8.72 2.82 20.65
N MET A 10 9.16 4.09 20.55
CA MET A 10 10.55 4.44 20.81
C MET A 10 10.89 4.36 22.30
N ALA A 11 12.10 3.90 22.60
CA ALA A 11 12.67 3.97 23.93
C ALA A 11 13.01 5.42 24.31
N VAL A 12 12.52 5.86 25.47
CA VAL A 12 12.69 7.22 26.01
C VAL A 12 13.34 7.11 27.39
N ASP A 13 14.42 7.85 27.64
CA ASP A 13 14.92 7.98 29.00
C ASP A 13 14.01 8.90 29.81
N THR A 14 13.60 8.46 31.00
CA THR A 14 12.72 9.23 31.89
C THR A 14 13.31 10.57 32.31
N ASP A 15 14.64 10.69 32.31
CA ASP A 15 15.35 11.89 32.76
C ASP A 15 15.48 12.95 31.64
N ASP A 16 15.38 12.52 30.37
CA ASP A 16 15.55 13.36 29.16
C ASP A 16 14.31 13.35 28.24
N ALA A 17 13.15 12.96 28.76
CA ALA A 17 11.92 12.88 27.97
C ALA A 17 11.50 14.24 27.42
N ALA A 18 11.26 14.32 26.11
CA ALA A 18 10.86 15.56 25.44
C ALA A 18 9.48 16.08 25.90
N ALA A 19 8.60 15.19 26.36
CA ALA A 19 7.35 15.53 27.01
C ALA A 19 6.88 14.41 27.95
N THR A 20 6.00 14.74 28.91
CA THR A 20 5.33 13.76 29.78
C THR A 20 3.85 14.09 29.94
N ALA A 21 3.02 13.09 30.22
CA ALA A 21 1.59 13.25 30.50
C ALA A 21 1.17 12.28 31.60
N VAL A 22 0.13 12.61 32.36
CA VAL A 22 -0.43 11.73 33.39
C VAL A 22 -1.87 11.36 33.01
N ARG A 23 -2.18 10.07 32.97
CA ARG A 23 -3.53 9.55 32.71
C ARG A 23 -3.84 8.44 33.71
N ASP A 24 -5.00 8.54 34.38
CA ASP A 24 -5.44 7.58 35.41
C ASP A 24 -4.42 7.28 36.52
N GLY A 25 -3.60 8.28 36.86
CA GLY A 25 -2.54 8.17 37.88
C GLY A 25 -1.23 7.57 37.37
N GLU A 26 -1.14 7.16 36.11
CA GLU A 26 0.09 6.68 35.46
C GLU A 26 0.77 7.80 34.66
N LYS A 27 2.10 7.92 34.78
CA LYS A 27 2.91 8.91 34.07
C LYS A 27 3.55 8.30 32.81
N PHE A 28 3.22 8.88 31.67
CA PHE A 28 3.72 8.53 30.34
C PHE A 28 4.84 9.47 29.89
N TYR A 29 5.80 8.94 29.14
CA TYR A 29 6.99 9.65 28.64
C TYR A 29 7.02 9.57 27.12
N PHE A 30 7.35 10.68 26.45
CA PHE A 30 7.29 10.79 24.99
C PHE A 30 8.63 11.20 24.39
N CYS A 31 8.95 10.66 23.22
CA CYS A 31 10.17 10.97 22.48
C CYS A 31 10.11 12.37 21.83
N SER A 32 8.90 12.92 21.65
CA SER A 32 8.68 14.22 21.04
C SER A 32 7.37 14.85 21.52
N LYS A 33 7.28 16.18 21.39
CA LYS A 33 6.04 16.94 21.63
C LYS A 33 4.89 16.51 20.71
N ALA A 34 5.20 16.09 19.49
CA ALA A 34 4.20 15.58 18.55
C ALA A 34 3.56 14.26 19.05
N CYS A 35 4.33 13.39 19.70
CA CYS A 35 3.80 12.16 20.29
C CYS A 35 2.91 12.46 21.51
N SER A 36 3.29 13.41 22.36
CA SER A 36 2.42 13.79 23.50
C SER A 36 1.11 14.46 23.05
N GLU A 37 1.14 15.26 21.98
CA GLU A 37 -0.07 15.87 21.40
C GLU A 37 -1.02 14.81 20.79
N LYS A 38 -0.49 13.78 20.14
CA LYS A 38 -1.28 12.64 19.65
C LYS A 38 -1.89 11.84 20.78
N PHE A 39 -1.13 11.59 21.85
CA PHE A 39 -1.62 10.93 23.05
C PHE A 39 -2.76 11.72 23.73
N ALA A 40 -2.65 13.04 23.79
CA ALA A 40 -3.70 13.92 24.29
C ALA A 40 -4.92 14.03 23.34
N ALA A 41 -4.76 13.72 22.05
CA ALA A 41 -5.86 13.72 21.10
C ALA A 41 -6.67 12.42 21.13
N GLN A 42 -6.04 11.27 21.41
CA GLN A 42 -6.74 9.98 21.54
C GLN A 42 -7.75 9.98 22.70
N SER A 43 -7.45 10.69 23.79
CA SER A 43 -8.38 10.83 24.93
C SER A 43 -9.66 11.61 24.61
N ARG A 44 -9.72 12.36 23.50
CA ARG A 44 -10.97 13.00 23.03
C ARG A 44 -11.84 12.07 22.19
N ASN A 45 -11.27 11.02 21.60
CA ASN A 45 -11.99 10.09 20.74
C ASN A 45 -12.56 8.89 21.52
N GLU A 46 -12.10 8.64 22.75
CA GLU A 46 -12.58 7.55 23.63
C GLU A 46 -13.88 7.86 24.39
N ALA A 47 -14.50 9.03 24.19
CA ALA A 47 -15.81 9.37 24.76
C ALA A 47 -17.01 8.86 23.90
N GLY A 48 -16.76 8.09 22.83
CA GLY A 48 -17.77 7.54 21.94
C GLY A 48 -17.68 6.03 21.80
N THR A 49 -18.50 5.32 22.56
CA THR A 49 -19.03 3.96 22.32
C THR A 49 -18.08 2.90 21.73
N HIS A 50 -17.55 2.02 22.59
CA HIS A 50 -17.53 0.58 22.29
C HIS A 50 -17.53 -0.22 23.59
N GLU A 51 -18.56 -1.07 23.75
CA GLU A 51 -18.73 -1.97 24.90
C GLU A 51 -17.58 -3.00 25.00
N PRO A 52 -17.22 -3.42 26.23
CA PRO A 52 -16.12 -4.36 26.46
C PRO A 52 -16.59 -5.80 26.25
N HIS A 53 -15.98 -6.51 25.29
CA HIS A 53 -16.05 -7.96 25.27
C HIS A 53 -15.20 -8.53 26.40
N VAL A 54 -15.91 -9.01 27.42
CA VAL A 54 -15.39 -9.83 28.51
C VAL A 54 -14.97 -11.20 27.96
N HIS A 55 -13.72 -11.58 28.17
CA HIS A 55 -13.33 -12.99 28.24
C HIS A 55 -12.71 -13.28 29.62
N PRO A 56 -12.99 -14.47 30.18
CA PRO A 56 -12.90 -14.71 31.61
C PRO A 56 -11.47 -14.94 32.10
N ALA A 57 -11.23 -14.50 33.33
CA ALA A 57 -10.04 -14.80 34.10
C ALA A 57 -9.96 -16.31 34.43
N ALA A 58 -8.85 -16.93 34.04
CA ALA A 58 -8.33 -18.11 34.71
C ALA A 58 -6.88 -17.79 35.07
N GLY A 59 -6.63 -17.60 36.37
CA GLY A 59 -5.32 -17.26 36.89
C GLY A 59 -4.33 -18.40 36.73
N ALA A 60 -3.12 -18.06 36.31
CA ALA A 60 -1.92 -18.77 36.69
C ALA A 60 -0.84 -17.73 36.95
N THR A 61 -0.48 -17.60 38.22
CA THR A 61 0.72 -16.92 38.70
C THR A 61 1.94 -17.43 37.93
N HIS A 62 2.67 -16.54 37.27
CA HIS A 62 4.02 -16.84 36.80
C HIS A 62 5.02 -15.91 37.49
N THR A 63 5.61 -16.52 38.52
CA THR A 63 6.94 -16.24 39.06
C THR A 63 7.92 -15.77 38.00
N ALA A 64 8.63 -14.69 38.34
CA ALA A 64 9.84 -14.27 37.67
C ALA A 64 10.82 -15.45 37.57
N THR A 65 11.17 -15.83 36.35
CA THR A 65 12.33 -16.68 36.08
C THR A 65 12.99 -16.21 34.78
N ALA A 66 14.30 -16.04 34.84
CA ALA A 66 15.15 -15.50 33.78
C ALA A 66 15.46 -16.53 32.66
N LYS A 67 15.95 -15.99 31.51
CA LYS A 67 16.49 -16.65 30.28
C LYS A 67 15.44 -17.23 29.33
N SER A 68 15.53 -17.09 28.00
CA SER A 68 16.68 -16.94 27.10
C SER A 68 16.31 -16.25 25.77
N GLU A 69 17.24 -15.45 25.24
CA GLU A 69 17.22 -14.91 23.87
C GLU A 69 17.32 -16.06 22.84
N ALA A 70 16.26 -16.28 22.08
CA ALA A 70 16.34 -16.98 20.80
C ALA A 70 15.26 -16.37 19.88
N LYS A 71 15.68 -15.46 19.00
CA LYS A 71 14.82 -14.92 17.95
C LYS A 71 14.83 -15.90 16.79
N TYR A 72 13.73 -16.61 16.59
CA TYR A 72 13.58 -17.54 15.47
C TYR A 72 13.13 -16.78 14.23
N LYS A 73 13.66 -17.16 13.06
CA LYS A 73 13.34 -16.52 11.79
C LYS A 73 12.22 -17.31 11.10
N ASP A 74 11.12 -16.64 10.77
CA ASP A 74 10.06 -17.21 9.92
C ASP A 74 10.66 -17.61 8.55
N PRO A 75 10.61 -18.89 8.14
CA PRO A 75 11.26 -19.36 6.91
C PRO A 75 10.64 -18.81 5.62
N VAL A 76 9.41 -18.30 5.68
CA VAL A 76 8.67 -17.83 4.49
C VAL A 76 8.92 -16.35 4.25
N CYS A 77 8.86 -15.53 5.30
CA CYS A 77 8.97 -14.07 5.16
C CYS A 77 10.25 -13.48 5.77
N GLY A 78 10.98 -14.24 6.58
CA GLY A 78 12.21 -13.80 7.23
C GLY A 78 12.00 -12.92 8.47
N MET A 79 10.77 -12.78 8.97
CA MET A 79 10.47 -12.02 10.18
C MET A 79 11.03 -12.72 11.42
N MET A 80 11.61 -11.94 12.35
CA MET A 80 12.16 -12.45 13.61
C MET A 80 11.05 -12.53 14.65
N LEU A 81 10.90 -13.68 15.28
CA LEU A 81 9.82 -14.00 16.21
C LEU A 81 10.38 -14.49 17.54
N ASP A 82 9.75 -14.04 18.61
CA ASP A 82 9.91 -14.65 19.91
C ASP A 82 8.96 -15.87 20.00
N PRO A 83 9.42 -17.02 20.52
CA PRO A 83 8.61 -18.25 20.59
C PRO A 83 7.25 -18.09 21.30
N GLU A 84 7.16 -17.14 22.22
CA GLU A 84 5.94 -16.84 22.98
C GLU A 84 4.92 -16.02 22.17
N ASN A 85 5.38 -15.34 21.11
CA ASN A 85 4.59 -14.44 20.27
C ASN A 85 4.34 -15.01 18.85
N ALA A 86 4.78 -16.23 18.57
CA ALA A 86 4.55 -16.86 17.28
C ALA A 86 3.05 -17.18 17.11
N ALA A 87 2.45 -16.69 16.02
CA ALA A 87 1.04 -16.96 15.71
C ALA A 87 0.78 -18.45 15.43
N ALA A 88 1.79 -19.15 14.89
CA ALA A 88 1.72 -20.59 14.68
C ALA A 88 3.11 -21.24 14.75
N ARG A 89 3.14 -22.56 15.02
CA ARG A 89 4.35 -23.39 14.98
C ARG A 89 4.08 -24.75 14.34
N ILE A 90 5.11 -25.35 13.74
CA ILE A 90 5.10 -26.72 13.20
C ILE A 90 6.38 -27.42 13.65
N GLU A 91 6.28 -28.70 13.99
CA GLU A 91 7.42 -29.60 14.17
C GLU A 91 7.53 -30.50 12.93
N SER A 92 8.67 -30.46 12.24
CA SER A 92 8.93 -31.28 11.05
C SER A 92 10.37 -31.76 11.08
N GLU A 93 10.59 -33.06 10.88
CA GLU A 93 11.90 -33.72 10.91
C GLU A 93 12.75 -33.46 12.19
N GLY A 94 12.09 -33.19 13.32
CA GLY A 94 12.76 -32.93 14.61
C GLY A 94 13.13 -31.46 14.86
N GLU A 95 12.83 -30.58 13.90
CA GLU A 95 13.01 -29.13 14.03
C GLU A 95 11.67 -28.41 14.25
N ILE A 96 11.68 -27.38 15.09
CA ILE A 96 10.49 -26.56 15.37
C ILE A 96 10.58 -25.25 14.58
N TYR A 97 9.63 -25.05 13.67
CA TYR A 97 9.47 -23.84 12.89
C TYR A 97 8.40 -22.93 13.51
N TYR A 98 8.70 -21.62 13.59
CA TYR A 98 7.80 -20.58 14.09
C TYR A 98 7.37 -19.65 12.96
N PHE A 99 6.09 -19.25 12.95
CA PHE A 99 5.50 -18.44 11.89
C PHE A 99 4.81 -17.19 12.43
N CYS A 100 4.93 -16.09 11.69
CA CYS A 100 4.34 -14.80 12.06
C CYS A 100 2.82 -14.79 11.83
N SER A 101 2.31 -15.71 11.01
CA SER A 101 0.89 -15.82 10.68
C SER A 101 0.54 -17.23 10.17
N ASP A 102 -0.76 -17.57 10.22
CA ASP A 102 -1.29 -18.79 9.60
C ASP A 102 -1.03 -18.85 8.10
N LYS A 103 -0.97 -17.70 7.42
CA LYS A 103 -0.66 -17.63 5.99
C LYS A 103 0.79 -18.08 5.70
N CYS A 104 1.74 -17.66 6.52
CA CYS A 104 3.13 -18.11 6.40
C CYS A 104 3.24 -19.61 6.69
N LYS A 105 2.55 -20.10 7.72
CA LYS A 105 2.47 -21.53 8.02
C LYS A 105 1.95 -22.35 6.83
N LEU A 106 0.81 -21.98 6.25
CA LEU A 106 0.21 -22.70 5.12
C LEU A 106 1.11 -22.68 3.87
N THR A 107 1.80 -21.56 3.64
CA THR A 107 2.76 -21.45 2.54
C THR A 107 3.94 -22.40 2.75
N PHE A 108 4.44 -22.50 3.98
CA PHE A 108 5.52 -23.41 4.34
C PHE A 108 5.11 -24.88 4.17
N GLU A 109 3.95 -25.27 4.68
CA GLU A 109 3.40 -26.63 4.51
C GLU A 109 3.19 -26.99 3.04
N SER A 110 2.76 -26.04 2.21
CA SER A 110 2.57 -26.28 0.77
C SER A 110 3.89 -26.53 0.04
N LYS A 111 4.98 -25.85 0.46
CA LYS A 111 6.33 -26.06 -0.08
C LYS A 111 6.92 -27.38 0.40
N MET A 112 6.75 -27.74 1.68
CA MET A 112 7.20 -29.04 2.22
C MET A 112 6.52 -30.25 1.55
N LYS A 113 5.27 -30.09 1.09
CA LYS A 113 4.56 -31.16 0.36
C LYS A 113 4.98 -31.28 -1.11
N ALA A 114 5.75 -30.32 -1.64
CA ALA A 114 6.05 -30.21 -3.07
C ALA A 114 7.41 -30.80 -3.49
N GLU A 115 8.33 -31.11 -2.58
CA GLU A 115 9.62 -31.75 -2.92
C GLU A 115 10.05 -32.83 -1.89
N PRO A 116 10.67 -33.94 -2.34
CA PRO A 116 11.26 -34.95 -1.47
C PRO A 116 12.64 -34.52 -0.95
N ALA A 117 12.87 -34.86 0.33
CA ALA A 117 14.09 -34.71 1.14
C ALA A 117 15.45 -34.65 0.42
N GLU A 118 16.16 -33.52 0.59
CA GLU A 118 17.63 -33.49 0.69
C GLU A 118 18.05 -32.78 1.99
N ALA A 119 18.99 -33.41 2.69
CA ALA A 119 19.32 -33.26 4.10
C ALA A 119 20.14 -31.98 4.45
N PRO A 120 20.20 -31.58 5.74
CA PRO A 120 20.76 -30.30 6.17
C PRO A 120 22.29 -30.35 6.26
N ILE A 121 22.97 -29.29 5.78
CA ILE A 121 24.37 -29.03 6.08
C ILE A 121 24.43 -28.10 7.30
N GLY A 122 25.05 -28.61 8.36
CA GLY A 122 25.12 -28.02 9.69
C GLY A 122 26.08 -26.84 9.86
N ASP A 123 26.04 -26.36 11.10
CA ASP A 123 26.71 -25.20 11.69
C ASP A 123 28.20 -25.07 11.36
N HIS A 124 28.61 -23.84 11.01
CA HIS A 124 29.97 -23.37 11.25
C HIS A 124 29.99 -21.94 11.80
N ASP A 125 30.53 -21.82 13.01
CA ASP A 125 31.02 -20.61 13.65
C ASP A 125 31.90 -19.77 12.71
N HIS A 126 31.71 -18.44 12.73
CA HIS A 126 32.70 -17.50 12.20
C HIS A 126 33.12 -16.49 13.28
N PRO A 127 34.40 -16.46 13.69
CA PRO A 127 34.98 -15.28 14.31
C PRO A 127 35.36 -14.27 13.22
N GLY A 128 35.22 -12.97 13.48
CA GLY A 128 35.82 -11.92 12.64
C GLY A 128 37.36 -12.06 12.60
N PRO A 129 38.09 -11.44 11.64
CA PRO A 129 38.12 -9.97 11.51
C PRO A 129 38.35 -9.39 10.09
N ASN A 130 38.22 -8.07 10.01
CA ASN A 130 38.83 -7.03 9.16
C ASN A 130 39.72 -7.41 7.95
N SER A 131 39.54 -6.61 6.88
CA SER A 131 40.52 -6.08 5.91
C SER A 131 40.44 -6.54 4.43
N SER A 132 40.21 -5.54 3.57
CA SER A 132 40.69 -5.33 2.19
C SER A 132 41.02 -6.53 1.30
N GLY A 133 40.23 -6.71 0.24
CA GLY A 133 40.60 -7.54 -0.90
C GLY A 133 39.54 -7.50 -2.00
N SER A 134 39.96 -7.08 -3.19
CA SER A 134 39.21 -7.10 -4.45
C SER A 134 38.63 -8.47 -4.79
N HIS A 135 37.34 -8.53 -5.11
CA HIS A 135 36.73 -9.71 -5.74
C HIS A 135 36.37 -9.43 -7.20
N ASP A 136 37.11 -10.15 -8.03
CA ASP A 136 36.97 -10.39 -9.46
C ASP A 136 35.60 -11.01 -9.79
N HIS A 137 34.96 -10.52 -10.86
CA HIS A 137 33.73 -11.08 -11.39
C HIS A 137 34.05 -12.36 -12.17
N SER A 138 34.17 -13.47 -11.46
CA SER A 138 34.20 -14.80 -12.07
C SER A 138 32.82 -15.10 -12.68
N GLN A 139 32.77 -15.00 -14.00
CA GLN A 139 31.68 -15.46 -14.85
C GLN A 139 31.41 -16.94 -14.54
N SER A 140 30.22 -17.23 -13.97
CA SER A 140 29.68 -18.58 -13.99
C SER A 140 28.72 -18.69 -15.16
N ALA A 141 29.16 -19.45 -16.17
CA ALA A 141 28.42 -19.74 -17.38
C ALA A 141 27.16 -20.55 -17.05
N LEU A 142 25.99 -19.94 -17.15
CA LEU A 142 24.75 -20.68 -17.30
C LEU A 142 24.65 -21.21 -18.74
N THR A 143 24.51 -22.52 -18.83
CA THR A 143 23.99 -23.24 -19.98
C THR A 143 22.71 -22.58 -20.49
N THR A 144 22.61 -22.43 -21.81
CA THR A 144 21.44 -21.88 -22.52
C THR A 144 20.23 -22.81 -22.37
N GLU A 145 19.60 -22.83 -21.20
CA GLU A 145 18.22 -23.29 -21.08
C GLU A 145 17.32 -22.16 -21.58
N THR A 146 16.48 -22.48 -22.56
CA THR A 146 15.57 -21.55 -23.20
C THR A 146 14.66 -20.94 -22.14
N ILE A 147 14.88 -19.68 -21.80
CA ILE A 147 14.04 -18.95 -20.84
C ILE A 147 12.70 -18.67 -21.53
N HIS A 148 11.65 -19.40 -21.15
CA HIS A 148 10.30 -19.15 -21.63
C HIS A 148 9.62 -18.11 -20.74
N LYS A 149 8.87 -17.17 -21.34
CA LYS A 149 8.15 -16.11 -20.61
C LYS A 149 6.65 -16.21 -20.87
N ASP A 150 5.86 -15.99 -19.81
CA ASP A 150 4.40 -15.91 -19.90
C ASP A 150 4.00 -14.63 -20.68
N PRO A 151 3.27 -14.73 -21.80
CA PRO A 151 2.86 -13.57 -22.62
C PRO A 151 1.92 -12.59 -21.91
N VAL A 152 1.22 -13.01 -20.85
CA VAL A 152 0.21 -12.20 -20.17
C VAL A 152 0.82 -11.35 -19.07
N CYS A 153 1.78 -11.89 -18.32
CA CYS A 153 2.37 -11.21 -17.16
C CYS A 153 3.88 -10.99 -17.24
N GLY A 154 4.57 -11.59 -18.21
CA GLY A 154 6.02 -11.48 -18.39
C GLY A 154 6.86 -12.31 -17.41
N MET A 155 6.22 -13.11 -16.54
CA MET A 155 6.90 -13.99 -15.61
C MET A 155 7.72 -15.04 -16.37
N VAL A 156 8.96 -15.28 -15.94
CA VAL A 156 9.77 -16.39 -16.47
C VAL A 156 9.14 -17.70 -15.99
N VAL A 157 8.86 -18.59 -16.93
CA VAL A 157 8.23 -19.89 -16.70
C VAL A 157 9.20 -20.97 -17.16
N ASP A 158 9.45 -21.92 -16.27
CA ASP A 158 10.16 -23.15 -16.63
C ASP A 158 9.20 -24.09 -17.39
N PRO A 159 9.55 -24.58 -18.58
CA PRO A 159 8.73 -25.49 -19.38
C PRO A 159 8.29 -26.78 -18.68
N THR A 160 9.06 -27.25 -17.71
CA THR A 160 8.79 -28.50 -16.98
C THR A 160 7.81 -28.29 -15.83
N SER A 161 7.72 -27.08 -15.28
CA SER A 161 6.83 -26.72 -14.16
C SER A 161 5.68 -25.75 -14.53
N ALA A 162 5.55 -25.40 -15.81
CA ALA A 162 4.49 -24.51 -16.29
C ALA A 162 3.09 -25.02 -15.90
N ALA A 163 2.28 -24.11 -15.33
CA ALA A 163 0.91 -24.43 -14.92
C ALA A 163 0.01 -24.77 -16.11
N ALA A 164 0.23 -24.13 -17.26
CA ALA A 164 -0.46 -24.42 -18.51
C ALA A 164 0.44 -24.17 -19.73
N LYS A 165 0.10 -24.81 -20.86
CA LYS A 165 0.78 -24.67 -22.16
C LYS A 165 -0.23 -24.51 -23.29
N HIS A 166 0.13 -23.76 -24.32
CA HIS A 166 -0.72 -23.57 -25.50
C HIS A 166 0.11 -23.48 -26.78
N ASP A 167 -0.21 -24.28 -27.79
CA ASP A 167 0.47 -24.27 -29.08
C ASP A 167 -0.33 -23.46 -30.11
N ARG A 168 0.29 -22.44 -30.71
CA ARG A 168 -0.34 -21.64 -31.76
C ARG A 168 0.71 -21.13 -32.75
N ASP A 169 0.38 -21.16 -34.05
CA ASP A 169 1.25 -20.67 -35.13
C ASP A 169 2.69 -21.26 -35.11
N GLY A 170 2.81 -22.51 -34.64
CA GLY A 170 4.10 -23.21 -34.51
C GLY A 170 4.93 -22.80 -33.29
N THR A 171 4.38 -21.99 -32.37
CA THR A 171 5.03 -21.56 -31.13
C THR A 171 4.29 -22.11 -29.90
N THR A 172 5.03 -22.75 -28.99
CA THR A 172 4.49 -23.19 -27.69
C THR A 172 4.64 -22.08 -26.65
N TYR A 173 3.52 -21.61 -26.11
CA TYR A 173 3.44 -20.63 -25.03
C TYR A 173 3.28 -21.34 -23.68
N TYR A 174 3.96 -20.83 -22.65
CA TYR A 174 3.95 -21.38 -21.29
C TYR A 174 3.41 -20.33 -20.33
N PHE A 175 2.55 -20.72 -19.41
CA PHE A 175 1.87 -19.80 -18.49
C PHE A 175 2.19 -20.10 -17.03
N CYS A 176 2.34 -19.05 -16.23
CA CYS A 176 2.64 -19.15 -14.81
C CYS A 176 1.43 -19.60 -13.99
N SER A 177 0.21 -19.47 -14.53
CA SER A 177 -1.05 -19.81 -13.86
C SER A 177 -2.20 -20.04 -14.84
N ASP A 178 -3.23 -20.76 -14.40
CA ASP A 178 -4.49 -20.94 -15.14
C ASP A 178 -5.18 -19.61 -15.46
N ALA A 179 -5.05 -18.62 -14.56
CA ALA A 179 -5.62 -17.29 -14.77
C ALA A 179 -4.94 -16.55 -15.93
N CYS A 180 -3.63 -16.70 -16.10
CA CYS A 180 -2.92 -16.13 -17.25
C CYS A 180 -3.30 -16.86 -18.53
N PHE A 181 -3.39 -18.18 -18.50
CA PHE A 181 -3.88 -18.96 -19.64
C PHE A 181 -5.30 -18.55 -20.09
N GLN A 182 -6.25 -18.43 -19.17
CA GLN A 182 -7.63 -18.03 -19.50
C GLN A 182 -7.73 -16.62 -20.09
N LYS A 183 -6.87 -15.70 -19.64
CA LYS A 183 -6.79 -14.35 -20.23
C LYS A 183 -6.27 -14.43 -21.66
N PHE A 184 -5.17 -15.18 -21.85
CA PHE A 184 -4.58 -15.40 -23.17
C PHE A 184 -5.57 -16.04 -24.15
N GLU A 185 -6.35 -17.03 -23.72
CA GLU A 185 -7.33 -17.71 -24.57
C GLU A 185 -8.48 -16.78 -25.02
N LYS A 186 -8.90 -15.85 -24.16
CA LYS A 186 -10.02 -14.92 -24.46
C LYS A 186 -9.69 -13.92 -25.56
N ASP A 187 -8.47 -13.40 -25.55
CA ASP A 187 -7.99 -12.52 -26.62
C ASP A 187 -6.46 -12.68 -26.68
N PRO A 188 -5.96 -13.62 -27.51
CA PRO A 188 -4.54 -13.89 -27.65
C PRO A 188 -3.83 -12.81 -28.46
N ASP A 189 -4.53 -12.19 -29.42
CA ASP A 189 -3.93 -11.19 -30.31
C ASP A 189 -3.50 -9.95 -29.52
N GLN A 190 -4.19 -9.58 -28.44
CA GLN A 190 -3.75 -8.48 -27.56
C GLN A 190 -2.40 -8.78 -26.89
N TYR A 191 -2.15 -10.02 -26.48
CA TYR A 191 -0.92 -10.44 -25.79
C TYR A 191 0.20 -10.78 -26.76
N LEU A 192 -0.13 -11.21 -27.98
CA LEU A 192 0.83 -11.51 -29.04
C LEU A 192 1.27 -10.26 -29.82
N LYS A 193 0.43 -9.23 -29.95
CA LYS A 193 0.85 -7.90 -30.45
C LYS A 193 1.84 -7.22 -29.50
N ALA A 194 1.75 -7.54 -28.22
CA ALA A 194 2.74 -7.20 -27.19
C ALA A 194 4.05 -8.01 -27.30
N GLY A 195 4.17 -8.97 -28.22
CA GLY A 195 5.31 -9.88 -28.40
C GLY A 195 6.63 -9.26 -28.90
N LYS A 196 6.84 -7.96 -28.70
CA LYS A 196 8.14 -7.29 -28.81
C LYS A 196 8.49 -6.53 -27.53
N TYR A 197 8.30 -7.15 -26.36
CA TYR A 197 8.94 -6.69 -25.12
C TYR A 197 10.37 -7.27 -24.99
N THR A 198 11.26 -6.98 -25.95
CA THR A 198 12.40 -6.17 -25.52
C THR A 198 11.78 -4.84 -25.18
N GLU A 199 11.94 -4.34 -23.95
CA GLU A 199 11.59 -2.97 -23.57
C GLU A 199 11.49 -2.06 -24.81
N PRO A 200 10.36 -1.40 -25.07
CA PRO A 200 10.39 -0.33 -26.03
C PRO A 200 11.20 0.78 -25.34
N VAL A 201 12.53 0.76 -25.54
CA VAL A 201 13.27 1.99 -25.82
C VAL A 201 12.62 2.55 -27.07
N VAL A 202 11.45 3.17 -26.88
CA VAL A 202 11.00 4.19 -27.81
C VAL A 202 12.07 5.26 -27.64
N GLU A 203 13.02 5.35 -28.58
CA GLU A 203 13.63 6.63 -28.88
C GLU A 203 12.51 7.51 -29.43
N MET A 204 11.66 7.99 -28.52
CA MET A 204 10.71 9.04 -28.78
C MET A 204 11.50 10.31 -28.57
N GLU A 205 12.01 10.85 -29.69
CA GLU A 205 12.69 12.15 -29.68
C GLU A 205 11.78 13.16 -28.96
N GLY A 206 12.23 13.61 -27.78
CA GLY A 206 11.52 14.58 -26.95
C GLY A 206 11.00 14.07 -25.61
N VAL A 207 11.06 12.77 -25.29
CA VAL A 207 10.68 12.31 -23.93
C VAL A 207 11.84 12.51 -22.96
N GLU A 208 11.63 13.44 -22.04
CA GLU A 208 12.50 13.64 -20.89
C GLU A 208 12.28 12.54 -19.84
N TYR A 209 13.33 12.08 -19.19
CA TYR A 209 13.33 11.06 -18.14
C TYR A 209 13.84 11.70 -16.85
N THR A 210 13.19 11.40 -15.72
CA THR A 210 13.51 11.96 -14.41
C THR A 210 13.66 10.88 -13.34
N CYS A 211 14.53 11.11 -12.35
CA CYS A 211 14.68 10.22 -11.21
C CYS A 211 13.57 10.48 -10.17
N PRO A 212 12.87 9.45 -9.64
CA PRO A 212 11.84 9.62 -8.61
C PRO A 212 12.36 10.28 -7.32
N MET A 213 13.64 10.08 -6.99
CA MET A 213 14.29 10.61 -5.80
C MET A 213 15.04 11.93 -6.04
N HIS A 214 15.41 12.21 -7.29
CA HIS A 214 16.20 13.39 -7.66
C HIS A 214 15.55 14.08 -8.87
N PRO A 215 14.44 14.83 -8.67
CA PRO A 215 13.69 15.45 -9.76
C PRO A 215 14.49 16.49 -10.56
N GLU A 216 15.62 16.95 -10.02
CA GLU A 216 16.56 17.85 -10.69
C GLU A 216 17.36 17.15 -11.81
N ILE A 217 17.39 15.82 -11.82
CA ILE A 217 18.05 15.03 -12.86
C ILE A 217 17.05 14.74 -13.98
N VAL A 218 17.16 15.51 -15.06
CA VAL A 218 16.41 15.32 -16.29
C VAL A 218 17.36 14.85 -17.40
N GLN A 219 17.01 13.77 -18.09
CA GLN A 219 17.80 13.22 -19.20
C GLN A 219 16.92 12.89 -20.39
N ASP A 220 17.42 13.09 -21.60
CA ASP A 220 16.67 12.78 -22.84
C ASP A 220 16.63 11.28 -23.17
N LYS A 221 17.20 10.43 -22.30
CA LYS A 221 17.36 9.00 -22.52
C LYS A 221 17.06 8.19 -21.26
N PRO A 222 16.52 6.98 -21.40
CA PRO A 222 16.40 6.06 -20.28
C PRO A 222 17.81 5.67 -19.77
N GLY A 223 17.92 5.47 -18.47
CA GLY A 223 19.20 5.17 -17.83
C GLY A 223 19.09 5.12 -16.31
N SER A 224 20.25 5.05 -15.64
CA SER A 224 20.34 5.11 -14.18
C SER A 224 20.68 6.52 -13.70
N CYS A 225 20.05 6.95 -12.62
CA CYS A 225 20.34 8.21 -11.95
C CYS A 225 21.80 8.23 -11.45
N PRO A 226 22.59 9.28 -11.76
CA PRO A 226 23.99 9.38 -11.35
C PRO A 226 24.16 9.62 -9.83
N ILE A 227 23.10 10.02 -9.12
CA ILE A 227 23.16 10.28 -7.68
C ILE A 227 22.82 9.03 -6.86
N CYS A 228 21.73 8.33 -7.20
CA CYS A 228 21.26 7.18 -6.41
C CYS A 228 21.25 5.83 -7.13
N GLY A 229 21.61 5.80 -8.41
CA GLY A 229 21.66 4.57 -9.21
C GLY A 229 20.30 3.99 -9.61
N MET A 230 19.18 4.57 -9.14
CA MET A 230 17.83 4.12 -9.52
C MET A 230 17.54 4.42 -10.99
N ALA A 231 16.71 3.59 -11.63
CA ALA A 231 16.26 3.81 -13.00
C ALA A 231 15.50 5.13 -13.14
N LEU A 232 15.77 5.86 -14.21
CA LEU A 232 15.04 7.06 -14.59
C LEU A 232 13.70 6.67 -15.20
N GLU A 233 12.64 7.33 -14.75
CA GLU A 233 11.29 7.13 -15.26
C GLU A 233 10.98 8.19 -16.33
N PRO A 234 10.27 7.84 -17.41
CA PRO A 234 9.86 8.83 -18.39
C PRO A 234 8.98 9.86 -17.70
N ARG A 235 9.38 11.13 -17.77
CA ARG A 235 8.50 12.23 -17.48
C ARG A 235 7.44 12.18 -18.56
N MET A 236 6.21 11.83 -18.17
CA MET A 236 5.06 11.80 -19.07
C MET A 236 5.05 13.10 -19.86
N LEU A 237 5.42 13.04 -21.14
CA LEU A 237 5.01 14.08 -22.06
C LEU A 237 3.49 13.98 -22.07
N VAL A 238 2.85 15.07 -21.67
CA VAL A 238 1.41 15.23 -21.71
C VAL A 238 0.99 15.09 -23.18
N THR A 239 0.78 13.86 -23.65
CA THR A 239 -0.02 13.59 -24.83
C THR A 239 -1.39 14.12 -24.51
N GLU A 240 -1.98 14.93 -25.41
CA GLU A 240 -3.25 15.63 -25.21
C GLU A 240 -4.20 14.84 -24.30
N GLU A 241 -4.25 15.23 -23.02
CA GLU A 241 -5.13 14.59 -22.05
C GLU A 241 -6.57 14.77 -22.54
N ASP A 242 -7.40 13.74 -22.46
CA ASP A 242 -8.82 13.85 -22.79
C ASP A 242 -9.51 14.74 -21.75
N THR A 243 -9.43 16.06 -21.96
CA THR A 243 -9.98 17.11 -21.10
C THR A 243 -11.51 17.14 -21.13
N THR A 244 -12.16 16.28 -21.91
CA THR A 244 -13.62 16.24 -22.05
C THR A 244 -14.32 15.98 -20.72
N GLU A 245 -13.80 15.09 -19.87
CA GLU A 245 -14.39 14.80 -18.56
C GLU A 245 -14.22 15.99 -17.60
N LEU A 246 -13.01 16.56 -17.55
CA LEU A 246 -12.65 17.69 -16.70
C LEU A 246 -13.46 18.93 -17.06
N ASP A 247 -13.62 19.22 -18.35
CA ASP A 247 -14.45 20.31 -18.86
C ASP A 247 -15.91 20.13 -18.51
N TYR A 248 -16.42 18.91 -18.65
CA TYR A 248 -17.80 18.58 -18.36
C TYR A 248 -18.10 18.72 -16.86
N MET A 249 -17.20 18.25 -15.99
CA MET A 249 -17.33 18.39 -14.55
C MET A 249 -17.16 19.85 -14.11
N SER A 250 -16.24 20.59 -14.72
CA SER A 250 -16.03 22.02 -14.45
C SER A 250 -17.24 22.87 -14.83
N LYS A 251 -17.85 22.62 -15.99
CA LYS A 251 -19.10 23.30 -16.41
C LYS A 251 -20.24 23.04 -15.44
N ARG A 252 -20.41 21.79 -14.99
CA ARG A 252 -21.42 21.43 -14.00
C ARG A 252 -21.20 22.10 -12.66
N PHE A 253 -19.95 22.13 -12.20
CA PHE A 253 -19.56 22.81 -10.97
C PHE A 253 -19.93 24.30 -11.05
N TRP A 254 -19.50 25.00 -12.10
CA TRP A 254 -19.73 26.43 -12.24
C TRP A 254 -21.21 26.80 -12.42
N VAL A 255 -21.96 26.06 -13.24
CA VAL A 255 -23.40 26.29 -13.40
C VAL A 255 -24.13 26.06 -12.08
N SER A 256 -23.79 25.01 -11.34
CA SER A 256 -24.41 24.73 -10.04
C SER A 256 -24.03 25.78 -8.99
N ALA A 257 -22.77 26.24 -8.98
CA ALA A 257 -22.30 27.29 -8.09
C ALA A 257 -23.03 28.62 -8.34
N VAL A 258 -23.21 29.02 -9.60
CA VAL A 258 -23.95 30.25 -9.97
C VAL A 258 -25.41 30.19 -9.53
N LEU A 259 -26.04 29.02 -9.58
CA LEU A 259 -27.42 28.83 -9.10
C LEU A 259 -27.50 28.78 -7.56
N ALA A 260 -26.49 28.20 -6.91
CA ALA A 260 -26.46 28.04 -5.46
C ALA A 260 -26.11 29.34 -4.71
N ILE A 261 -25.26 30.21 -5.29
CA ILE A 261 -24.84 31.46 -4.64
C ILE A 261 -26.03 32.37 -4.29
N PRO A 262 -26.99 32.67 -5.19
CA PRO A 262 -28.15 33.47 -4.85
C PRO A 262 -29.02 32.86 -3.75
N VAL A 263 -29.18 31.53 -3.75
CA VAL A 263 -29.92 30.81 -2.72
C VAL A 263 -29.22 30.93 -1.37
N PHE A 264 -27.90 30.70 -1.34
CA PHE A 264 -27.09 30.83 -0.14
C PHE A 264 -27.13 32.25 0.44
N VAL A 265 -26.93 33.27 -0.41
CA VAL A 265 -26.98 34.67 0.00
C VAL A 265 -28.38 35.04 0.50
N SER A 266 -29.45 34.58 -0.16
CA SER A 266 -30.82 34.83 0.27
C SER A 266 -31.12 34.21 1.64
N ALA A 267 -30.67 32.97 1.87
CA ALA A 267 -30.83 32.26 3.13
C ALA A 267 -30.08 32.94 4.27
N MET A 268 -28.80 33.28 4.07
CA MET A 268 -28.00 33.99 5.06
C MET A 268 -28.56 35.40 5.33
N ALA A 269 -28.94 36.15 4.29
CA ALA A 269 -29.49 37.50 4.46
C ALA A 269 -30.79 37.50 5.26
N ALA A 270 -31.64 36.48 5.12
CA ALA A 270 -32.87 36.37 5.89
C ALA A 270 -32.62 36.13 7.39
N GLU A 271 -31.56 35.38 7.74
CA GLU A 271 -31.19 35.13 9.14
C GLU A 271 -30.54 36.37 9.78
N PHE A 272 -29.63 37.03 9.05
CA PHE A 272 -28.90 38.19 9.57
C PHE A 272 -29.73 39.49 9.54
N TRP A 273 -30.69 39.63 8.62
CA TRP A 273 -31.52 40.84 8.43
C TRP A 273 -33.01 40.52 8.25
N PRO A 274 -33.68 39.97 9.28
CA PRO A 274 -35.05 39.48 9.16
C PRO A 274 -36.06 40.59 8.82
N GLU A 275 -36.00 41.75 9.48
CA GLU A 275 -36.97 42.84 9.23
C GLU A 275 -36.81 43.49 7.85
N ARG A 276 -35.56 43.72 7.41
CA ARG A 276 -35.27 44.33 6.11
C ARG A 276 -35.62 43.41 4.94
N MET A 277 -35.40 42.10 5.10
CA MET A 277 -35.71 41.13 4.05
C MET A 277 -37.21 40.88 3.93
N ALA A 278 -37.94 40.85 5.05
CA ALA A 278 -39.40 40.67 5.06
C ALA A 278 -40.15 41.84 4.41
N GLU A 279 -39.59 43.06 4.49
CA GLU A 279 -40.11 44.24 3.79
C GLU A 279 -39.86 44.18 2.28
N PHE A 280 -38.75 43.58 1.84
CA PHE A 280 -38.36 43.52 0.43
C PHE A 280 -39.06 42.38 -0.33
N ILE A 281 -39.15 41.19 0.28
CA ILE A 281 -39.77 40.00 -0.31
C ILE A 281 -40.57 39.26 0.78
N ALA A 282 -41.83 38.94 0.46
CA ALA A 282 -42.66 38.12 1.34
C ALA A 282 -42.01 36.74 1.59
N PRO A 283 -42.06 36.20 2.83
CA PRO A 283 -41.39 34.95 3.19
C PRO A 283 -41.75 33.76 2.28
N ASN A 284 -43.03 33.62 1.93
CA ASN A 284 -43.50 32.55 1.06
C ASN A 284 -42.91 32.67 -0.36
N THR A 285 -42.86 33.88 -0.92
CA THR A 285 -42.30 34.12 -2.25
C THR A 285 -40.80 33.82 -2.28
N ARG A 286 -40.06 34.16 -1.21
CA ARG A 286 -38.63 33.84 -1.07
C ARG A 286 -38.40 32.32 -1.13
N GLN A 287 -39.18 31.55 -0.37
CA GLN A 287 -39.06 30.09 -0.34
C GLN A 287 -39.31 29.46 -1.72
N TRP A 288 -40.31 29.94 -2.46
CA TRP A 288 -40.57 29.46 -3.83
C TRP A 288 -39.40 29.78 -4.77
N VAL A 289 -38.81 30.97 -4.67
CA VAL A 289 -37.64 31.36 -5.48
C VAL A 289 -36.42 30.50 -5.15
N GLU A 290 -36.14 30.27 -3.86
CA GLU A 290 -35.06 29.40 -3.40
C GLU A 290 -35.25 27.97 -3.89
N MET A 291 -36.46 27.43 -3.79
CA MET A 291 -36.77 26.09 -4.28
C MET A 291 -36.56 25.97 -5.80
N ILE A 292 -37.03 26.95 -6.58
CA ILE A 292 -36.87 26.94 -8.05
C ILE A 292 -35.40 27.02 -8.45
N LEU A 293 -34.57 27.79 -7.75
CA LEU A 293 -33.14 27.93 -8.04
C LEU A 293 -32.33 26.71 -7.56
N ALA A 294 -32.66 26.16 -6.39
CA ALA A 294 -31.95 25.02 -5.82
C ALA A 294 -32.24 23.70 -6.56
N THR A 295 -33.46 23.52 -7.07
CA THR A 295 -33.89 22.29 -7.76
C THR A 295 -32.95 21.88 -8.91
N PRO A 296 -32.63 22.73 -9.90
CA PRO A 296 -31.70 22.37 -10.97
C PRO A 296 -30.27 22.16 -10.47
N ALA A 297 -29.81 22.95 -9.49
CA ALA A 297 -28.47 22.76 -8.91
C ALA A 297 -28.33 21.37 -8.27
N VAL A 298 -29.34 20.90 -7.54
CA VAL A 298 -29.35 19.58 -6.88
C VAL A 298 -29.57 18.45 -7.88
N LEU A 299 -30.62 18.53 -8.71
CA LEU A 299 -31.00 17.44 -9.60
C LEU A 299 -30.05 17.27 -10.78
N TRP A 300 -29.61 18.36 -11.41
CA TRP A 300 -28.71 18.29 -12.57
C TRP A 300 -27.23 18.33 -12.17
N GLY A 301 -26.86 19.22 -11.25
CA GLY A 301 -25.49 19.30 -10.73
C GLY A 301 -25.10 18.05 -9.93
N GLY A 302 -26.04 17.56 -9.11
CA GLY A 302 -25.84 16.37 -8.28
C GLY A 302 -26.10 15.02 -8.97
N TRP A 303 -26.56 15.01 -10.23
CA TRP A 303 -26.90 13.78 -10.95
C TRP A 303 -25.83 12.67 -10.89
N PRO A 304 -24.53 12.96 -11.07
CA PRO A 304 -23.49 11.93 -11.00
C PRO A 304 -23.37 11.24 -9.63
N PHE A 305 -23.76 11.92 -8.54
CA PHE A 305 -23.76 11.32 -7.20
C PHE A 305 -24.94 10.37 -7.02
N TYR A 306 -26.12 10.72 -7.56
CA TYR A 306 -27.28 9.82 -7.54
C TYR A 306 -27.01 8.53 -8.32
N VAL A 307 -26.37 8.63 -9.49
CA VAL A 307 -25.98 7.44 -10.28
C VAL A 307 -25.01 6.55 -9.50
N ARG A 308 -23.97 7.13 -8.87
CA ARG A 308 -22.99 6.38 -8.07
C ARG A 308 -23.56 5.80 -6.78
N CYS A 309 -24.60 6.42 -6.20
CA CYS A 309 -25.27 5.91 -5.00
C CYS A 309 -26.17 4.70 -5.32
N TRP A 310 -26.68 4.61 -6.55
CA TRP A 310 -27.56 3.53 -6.99
C TRP A 310 -26.79 2.31 -7.51
N GLN A 311 -25.60 2.52 -8.08
CA GLN A 311 -24.68 1.46 -8.49
C GLN A 311 -24.00 0.82 -7.28
#